data_AF-A0AAD4MJS9-F1
#
_entry.id   AF-A0AAD4MJS9-F1
#
_cell.length_a   1.000
_cell.length_b   1.000
_cell.length_c   1.000
_cell.angle_alpha   90.00
_cell.angle_beta   90.00
_cell.angle_gamma   90.00
#
_symmetry.space_group_name_H-M   'P 1'
#
loop_
_entity.id
_entity.type
_entity.pdbx_description
1 polymer ?
#
loop_
_entity_poly.entity_id
_entity_poly.type
_entity_poly.pdbx_seq_one_letter_code
_entity_poly.pdbx_strand_id
1 'polypeptide(L)'
;METTVYSISTILNTYLLYLITYHSTFGVKLYKYLLTIDAALDLIFGFIVLLAQPVAFSCDGYYVMKLNGIVAGFSPGLDCFFLTAYVFFLHSNILWIPVQFFYRYLLLCRDNIRGLKANILIATFTTLYSLFCLLIFVAMDEVREEYQTVGKRIIEKNDWPMHNGGRPIYVIGSYVTEWRMLAYMTIGLITTSLSIGTVVWCEKHISKYFRELGNHTNVTTQRMHKEFHRALLAMVRIFLVIRKV
;
A
#
# COMPACT_ATOMS: atom_id res chain seq x y z
N MET A 1 -4.61 13.42 14.89
CA MET A 1 -3.53 12.43 15.02
C MET A 1 -3.03 11.99 13.64
N GLU A 2 -3.95 11.59 12.75
CA GLU A 2 -3.61 11.13 11.38
C GLU A 2 -2.83 12.17 10.57
N THR A 3 -3.26 13.44 10.56
CA THR A 3 -2.55 14.52 9.84
C THR A 3 -1.08 14.64 10.24
N THR A 4 -0.78 14.56 11.54
CA THR A 4 0.60 14.60 12.06
C THR A 4 1.45 13.43 11.56
N VAL A 5 0.87 12.22 11.50
CA VAL A 5 1.56 11.02 11.01
C VAL A 5 1.91 11.18 9.53
N TYR A 6 0.96 11.64 8.71
CA TYR A 6 1.22 11.86 7.28
C TYR A 6 2.21 12.99 7.03
N SER A 7 2.16 14.09 7.79
CA SER A 7 3.16 15.17 7.68
C SER A 7 4.58 14.69 8.00
N ILE A 8 4.75 13.89 9.07
CA ILE A 8 6.05 13.30 9.40
C ILE A 8 6.51 12.35 8.29
N SER A 9 5.61 11.49 7.80
CA SER A 9 5.90 10.57 6.70
C SER A 9 6.36 11.31 5.44
N THR A 10 5.69 12.41 5.07
CA THR A 10 6.08 13.26 3.94
C THR A 10 7.49 13.81 4.12
N ILE A 11 7.81 14.38 5.28
CA ILE A 11 9.15 14.94 5.55
C ILE A 11 10.22 13.84 5.45
N LEU A 12 9.98 12.67 6.04
CA LEU A 12 10.91 11.56 6.03
C LEU A 12 11.14 11.02 4.61
N ASN A 13 10.07 10.85 3.82
CA ASN A 13 10.17 10.37 2.45
C ASN A 13 10.83 11.37 1.51
N THR A 14 10.58 12.68 1.67
CA THR A 14 11.32 13.72 0.94
C THR A 14 12.80 13.71 1.31
N TYR A 15 13.14 13.59 2.59
CA TYR A 15 14.52 13.49 3.04
C TYR A 15 15.23 12.23 2.52
N LEU A 16 14.53 11.10 2.48
CA LEU A 16 15.02 9.87 1.89
C LEU A 16 15.34 10.04 0.40
N LEU A 17 14.45 10.68 -0.39
CA LEU A 17 14.71 10.99 -1.79
C LEU A 17 15.93 11.90 -1.98
N TYR A 18 16.10 12.91 -1.10
CA TYR A 18 17.28 13.76 -1.09
C TYR A 18 18.56 12.93 -0.87
N LEU A 19 18.59 12.05 0.15
CA LEU A 19 19.73 11.19 0.42
C LEU A 19 20.05 10.24 -0.73
N ILE A 20 19.03 9.63 -1.34
CA ILE A 20 19.21 8.72 -2.48
C ILE A 20 19.78 9.46 -3.70
N THR A 21 19.33 10.69 -3.93
CA THR A 21 19.73 11.50 -5.09
C THR A 21 21.15 12.01 -4.94
N TYR A 22 21.49 12.56 -3.77
CA TYR A 22 22.75 13.30 -3.58
C TYR A 22 23.83 12.53 -2.80
N HIS A 23 23.46 11.51 -2.01
CA HIS A 23 24.37 10.83 -1.08
C HIS A 23 24.41 9.29 -1.24
N SER A 24 24.02 8.76 -2.40
CA SER A 24 23.99 7.31 -2.62
C SER A 24 25.39 6.68 -2.75
N THR A 25 25.77 5.88 -1.76
CA THR A 25 26.99 5.03 -1.80
C THR A 25 26.79 3.80 -2.70
N PHE A 26 27.87 3.09 -3.05
CA PHE A 26 27.84 1.98 -4.01
C PHE A 26 26.79 0.90 -3.69
N GLY A 27 26.64 0.49 -2.43
CA GLY A 27 25.63 -0.51 -2.07
C GLY A 27 24.19 0.01 -2.06
N VAL A 28 23.99 1.31 -1.78
CA VAL A 28 22.67 1.96 -1.90
C VAL A 28 22.29 2.14 -3.37
N LYS A 29 23.26 2.33 -4.28
CA LYS A 29 23.00 2.44 -5.72
C LYS A 29 22.29 1.21 -6.30
N LEU A 30 22.56 0.03 -5.74
CA LEU A 30 21.93 -1.22 -6.14
C LEU A 30 20.41 -1.25 -5.81
N TYR A 31 20.02 -0.54 -4.76
CA TYR A 31 18.64 -0.40 -4.30
C TYR A 31 18.01 0.95 -4.66
N LYS A 32 18.75 1.83 -5.35
CA LYS A 32 18.35 3.21 -5.62
C LYS A 32 16.96 3.29 -6.24
N TYR A 33 16.72 2.55 -7.32
CA TYR A 33 15.43 2.56 -8.02
C TYR A 33 14.29 2.08 -7.12
N LEU A 34 14.52 1.01 -6.36
CA LEU A 34 13.52 0.46 -5.45
C LEU A 34 13.14 1.47 -4.38
N LEU A 35 14.13 2.08 -3.73
CA LEU A 35 13.92 3.09 -2.68
C LEU A 35 13.30 4.39 -3.24
N THR A 36 13.66 4.78 -4.46
CA THR A 36 13.05 5.94 -5.12
C THR A 36 11.57 5.71 -5.43
N ILE A 37 11.22 4.53 -5.95
CA ILE A 37 9.81 4.19 -6.23
C ILE A 37 9.02 4.10 -4.92
N ASP A 38 9.58 3.46 -3.89
CA ASP A 38 8.99 3.38 -2.55
C ASP A 38 8.64 4.76 -1.99
N ALA A 39 9.64 5.65 -1.90
CA ALA A 39 9.43 7.00 -1.38
C ALA A 39 8.47 7.82 -2.25
N ALA A 40 8.47 7.63 -3.57
CA ALA A 40 7.54 8.32 -4.46
C ALA A 40 6.09 7.84 -4.24
N LEU A 41 5.86 6.53 -4.13
CA LEU A 41 4.55 5.96 -3.83
C LEU A 41 4.01 6.47 -2.49
N ASP A 42 4.86 6.49 -1.46
CA ASP A 42 4.50 7.00 -0.14
C ASP A 42 4.15 8.49 -0.15
N LEU A 43 4.89 9.32 -0.89
CA LEU A 43 4.60 10.75 -1.02
C LEU A 43 3.26 10.98 -1.74
N ILE A 44 3.01 10.26 -2.84
CA ILE A 44 1.75 10.38 -3.59
C ILE A 44 0.58 9.92 -2.71
N PHE A 45 0.73 8.78 -2.03
CA PHE A 45 -0.29 8.27 -1.13
C PHE A 45 -0.56 9.22 0.04
N GLY A 46 0.50 9.73 0.68
CA GLY A 46 0.40 10.71 1.76
C GLY A 46 -0.30 11.99 1.32
N PHE A 47 -0.02 12.48 0.10
CA PHE A 47 -0.70 13.64 -0.48
C PHE A 47 -2.20 13.37 -0.70
N ILE A 48 -2.56 12.21 -1.26
CA ILE A 48 -3.95 11.80 -1.45
C ILE A 48 -4.67 11.72 -0.10
N VAL A 49 -4.07 11.09 0.91
CA VAL A 49 -4.68 10.97 2.24
C VAL A 49 -4.82 12.33 2.92
N LEU A 50 -3.83 13.21 2.80
CA LEU A 50 -3.89 14.55 3.37
C LEU A 50 -5.03 15.38 2.76
N LEU A 51 -5.22 15.29 1.44
CA LEU A 51 -6.27 16.01 0.73
C LEU A 51 -7.66 15.42 0.94
N ALA A 52 -7.77 14.10 0.88
CA ALA A 52 -9.04 13.38 0.84
C ALA A 52 -9.54 12.97 2.23
N GLN A 53 -8.64 12.75 3.18
CA GLN A 53 -8.90 12.17 4.51
C GLN A 53 -9.96 11.05 4.42
N PRO A 54 -9.66 9.98 3.67
CA PRO A 54 -10.61 8.91 3.43
C PRO A 54 -10.82 8.14 4.73
N VAL A 55 -12.08 7.94 5.07
CA VAL A 55 -12.51 7.10 6.18
C VAL A 55 -13.24 5.91 5.60
N ALA A 56 -12.78 4.72 5.95
CA ALA A 56 -13.38 3.45 5.57
C ALA A 56 -13.86 2.72 6.82
N PHE A 57 -15.05 2.15 6.77
CA PHE A 57 -15.60 1.35 7.86
C PHE A 57 -16.52 0.26 7.33
N SER A 58 -16.70 -0.78 8.14
CA SER A 58 -17.67 -1.83 7.87
C SER A 58 -18.68 -1.89 9.00
N CYS A 59 -19.96 -1.87 8.65
CA CYS A 59 -21.06 -1.92 9.62
C CYS A 59 -22.26 -2.64 8.98
N ASP A 60 -22.91 -3.52 9.74
CA ASP A 60 -24.16 -4.20 9.38
C ASP A 60 -24.14 -4.88 7.98
N GLY A 61 -23.01 -5.47 7.57
CA GLY A 61 -22.92 -6.13 6.25
C GLY A 61 -22.45 -5.24 5.10
N TYR A 62 -22.29 -3.94 5.35
CA TYR A 62 -21.90 -2.95 4.35
C TYR A 62 -20.45 -2.50 4.53
N TYR A 63 -19.84 -2.10 3.43
CA TYR A 63 -18.54 -1.42 3.41
C TYR A 63 -18.72 -0.02 2.83
N VAL A 64 -18.32 0.97 3.63
CA VAL A 64 -18.59 2.37 3.35
C VAL A 64 -17.29 3.14 3.36
N MET A 65 -17.12 3.98 2.36
CA MET A 65 -16.01 4.91 2.28
C MET A 65 -16.52 6.34 2.09
N LYS A 66 -15.87 7.26 2.80
CA LYS A 66 -16.20 8.68 2.79
C LYS A 66 -14.93 9.50 2.77
N LEU A 67 -14.97 10.66 2.11
CA LEU A 67 -13.92 11.67 2.20
C LEU A 67 -14.30 12.72 3.25
N ASN A 68 -13.34 13.09 4.11
CA ASN A 68 -13.50 14.15 5.12
C ASN A 68 -12.59 15.36 4.86
N GLY A 69 -11.68 15.27 3.89
CA GLY A 69 -10.66 16.28 3.66
C GLY A 69 -11.15 17.48 2.87
N ILE A 70 -10.21 18.34 2.47
CA ILE A 70 -10.51 19.58 1.74
C ILE A 70 -11.25 19.29 0.44
N VAL A 71 -10.90 18.20 -0.25
CA VAL A 71 -11.50 17.86 -1.55
C VAL A 71 -12.92 17.31 -1.43
N ALA A 72 -13.34 16.93 -0.21
CA ALA A 72 -14.59 16.25 0.03
C ALA A 72 -15.76 17.07 -0.48
N GLY A 73 -16.39 16.57 -1.54
CA GLY A 73 -17.66 17.05 -2.02
C GLY A 73 -17.65 18.18 -3.05
N PHE A 74 -16.48 18.57 -3.53
CA PHE A 74 -16.35 19.60 -4.57
C PHE A 74 -17.17 19.31 -5.85
N SER A 75 -17.69 18.09 -6.06
CA SER A 75 -17.23 17.24 -7.15
C SER A 75 -17.60 15.76 -6.97
N PRO A 76 -18.76 15.20 -7.38
CA PRO A 76 -18.95 13.74 -7.32
C PRO A 76 -17.88 12.97 -8.11
N GLY A 77 -17.43 13.52 -9.25
CA GLY A 77 -16.32 12.96 -10.01
C GLY A 77 -14.98 13.12 -9.31
N LEU A 78 -14.78 14.23 -8.59
CA LEU A 78 -13.57 14.45 -7.78
C LEU A 78 -13.51 13.48 -6.59
N ASP A 79 -14.63 13.26 -5.92
CA ASP A 79 -14.74 12.32 -4.80
C ASP A 79 -14.45 10.89 -5.24
N CYS A 80 -15.07 10.46 -6.35
CA CYS A 80 -14.78 9.17 -6.97
C CYS A 80 -13.29 9.05 -7.33
N PHE A 81 -12.70 10.07 -7.94
CA PHE A 81 -11.27 10.07 -8.30
C PHE A 81 -10.37 9.89 -7.06
N PHE A 82 -10.59 10.65 -5.99
CA PHE A 82 -9.77 10.57 -4.78
C PHE A 82 -9.96 9.26 -4.01
N LEU A 83 -11.19 8.72 -3.94
CA LEU A 83 -11.46 7.41 -3.35
C LEU A 83 -10.77 6.30 -4.15
N THR A 84 -10.90 6.34 -5.47
CA THR A 84 -10.28 5.39 -6.39
C THR A 84 -8.76 5.42 -6.27
N ALA A 85 -8.17 6.63 -6.28
CA ALA A 85 -6.73 6.81 -6.12
C ALA A 85 -6.26 6.29 -4.75
N TYR A 86 -6.99 6.61 -3.68
CA TYR A 86 -6.67 6.09 -2.34
C TYR A 86 -6.63 4.56 -2.30
N VAL A 87 -7.66 3.88 -2.83
CA VAL A 87 -7.70 2.41 -2.86
C VAL A 87 -6.58 1.84 -3.72
N PHE A 88 -6.29 2.43 -4.87
CA PHE A 88 -5.18 2.02 -5.75
C PHE A 88 -3.82 2.08 -5.03
N PHE A 89 -3.51 3.19 -4.37
CA PHE A 89 -2.23 3.37 -3.69
C PHE A 89 -2.14 2.54 -2.40
N LEU A 90 -3.25 2.35 -1.69
CA LEU A 90 -3.31 1.43 -0.54
C LEU A 90 -2.92 0.00 -0.95
N HIS A 91 -3.50 -0.52 -2.04
CA HIS A 91 -3.18 -1.86 -2.54
C HIS A 91 -1.75 -1.94 -3.09
N SER A 92 -1.31 -0.89 -3.79
CA SER A 92 0.06 -0.79 -4.29
C SER A 92 1.07 -0.88 -3.14
N ASN A 93 0.84 -0.20 -2.02
CA ASN A 93 1.72 -0.24 -0.84
C ASN A 93 1.77 -1.62 -0.19
N ILE A 94 0.64 -2.33 -0.07
CA ILE A 94 0.59 -3.70 0.45
C ILE A 94 1.41 -4.65 -0.44
N LEU A 95 1.27 -4.51 -1.75
CA LEU A 95 2.02 -5.32 -2.71
C LEU A 95 3.49 -4.94 -2.85
N TRP A 96 3.84 -3.71 -2.51
CA TRP A 96 5.20 -3.24 -2.67
C TRP A 96 6.15 -3.96 -1.71
N ILE A 97 5.72 -4.27 -0.49
CA ILE A 97 6.52 -5.01 0.51
C ILE A 97 7.04 -6.37 -0.03
N PRO A 98 6.20 -7.34 -0.46
CA PRO A 98 6.69 -8.61 -0.98
C PRO A 98 7.55 -8.43 -2.23
N VAL A 99 7.28 -7.42 -3.04
CA VAL A 99 8.10 -7.05 -4.20
C VAL A 99 9.52 -6.67 -3.79
N GLN A 100 9.70 -5.89 -2.72
CA GLN A 100 11.02 -5.53 -2.21
C GLN A 100 11.80 -6.77 -1.74
N PHE A 101 11.13 -7.70 -1.05
CA PHE A 101 11.74 -8.97 -0.64
C PHE A 101 12.12 -9.85 -1.84
N PHE A 102 11.24 -9.94 -2.83
CA PHE A 102 11.48 -10.73 -4.03
C PHE A 102 12.62 -10.14 -4.87
N TYR A 103 12.68 -8.81 -5.01
CA TYR A 103 13.79 -8.12 -5.66
C TYR A 103 15.12 -8.46 -5.00
N ARG A 104 15.18 -8.39 -3.67
CA ARG A 104 16.39 -8.76 -2.91
C ARG A 104 16.77 -10.21 -3.11
N TYR A 105 15.79 -11.11 -3.12
CA TYR A 105 16.04 -12.53 -3.38
C TYR A 105 16.67 -12.73 -4.76
N LEU A 106 16.13 -12.10 -5.81
CA LEU A 106 16.71 -12.19 -7.15
C LEU A 106 18.15 -11.65 -7.16
N LEU A 107 18.36 -10.48 -6.56
CA LEU A 107 19.64 -9.81 -6.53
C LEU A 107 20.74 -10.61 -5.81
N LEU A 108 20.39 -11.28 -4.70
CA LEU A 108 21.34 -11.98 -3.83
C LEU A 108 21.49 -13.45 -4.19
N CYS A 109 20.39 -14.13 -4.52
CA CYS A 109 20.37 -15.58 -4.68
C CYS A 109 20.35 -16.02 -6.15
N ARG A 110 20.16 -15.11 -7.11
CA ARG A 110 20.06 -15.41 -8.54
C ARG A 110 20.90 -14.46 -9.40
N ASP A 111 22.14 -14.85 -9.66
CA ASP A 111 23.08 -14.05 -10.44
C ASP A 111 22.64 -13.77 -11.88
N ASN A 112 21.77 -14.60 -12.45
CA ASN A 112 21.31 -14.51 -13.85
C ASN A 112 20.16 -13.52 -14.07
N ILE A 113 19.51 -13.00 -13.02
CA ILE A 113 18.37 -12.08 -13.13
C ILE A 113 18.72 -10.78 -12.40
N ARG A 114 19.61 -9.99 -12.99
CA ARG A 114 20.07 -8.70 -12.44
C ARG A 114 19.56 -7.52 -13.26
N GLY A 115 19.33 -6.40 -12.58
CA GLY A 115 19.05 -5.10 -13.22
C GLY A 115 17.66 -4.97 -13.82
N LEU A 116 17.60 -4.47 -15.07
CA LEU A 116 16.38 -4.00 -15.74
C LEU A 116 15.28 -5.06 -15.84
N LYS A 117 15.63 -6.34 -16.04
CA LYS A 117 14.64 -7.43 -16.19
C LYS A 117 13.87 -7.70 -14.90
N ALA A 118 14.55 -7.67 -13.75
CA ALA A 118 13.90 -7.80 -12.45
C ALA A 118 12.98 -6.60 -12.18
N ASN A 119 13.45 -5.38 -12.49
CA ASN A 119 12.67 -4.16 -12.32
C ASN A 119 11.42 -4.15 -13.21
N ILE A 120 11.52 -4.56 -14.47
CA ILE A 120 10.38 -4.65 -15.39
C ILE A 120 9.37 -5.68 -14.88
N LEU A 121 9.82 -6.88 -14.50
CA LEU A 121 8.92 -7.93 -14.00
C LEU A 121 8.14 -7.46 -12.77
N ILE A 122 8.85 -6.79 -11.85
CA ILE A 122 8.27 -6.21 -10.65
C ILE A 122 7.28 -5.09 -10.99
N ALA A 123 7.67 -4.13 -11.83
CA ALA A 123 6.83 -3.00 -12.19
C ALA A 123 5.57 -3.49 -12.92
N THR A 124 5.69 -4.45 -13.82
CA THR A 124 4.56 -5.06 -14.53
C THR A 124 3.65 -5.80 -13.55
N PHE A 125 4.17 -6.59 -12.63
CA PHE A 125 3.33 -7.32 -11.67
C PHE A 125 2.56 -6.37 -10.73
N THR A 126 3.24 -5.37 -10.16
CA THR A 126 2.60 -4.37 -9.29
C THR A 126 1.55 -3.58 -10.08
N THR A 127 1.89 -3.12 -11.29
CA THR A 127 0.97 -2.32 -12.11
C THR A 127 -0.26 -3.13 -12.53
N LEU A 128 -0.08 -4.38 -12.98
CA LEU A 128 -1.20 -5.23 -13.39
C LEU A 128 -2.14 -5.53 -12.23
N TYR A 129 -1.60 -5.78 -11.04
CA TYR A 129 -2.43 -6.00 -9.87
C TYR A 129 -3.17 -4.73 -9.43
N SER A 130 -2.47 -3.59 -9.37
CA SER A 130 -3.10 -2.33 -8.98
C SER A 130 -4.17 -1.92 -10.00
N LEU A 131 -3.96 -2.19 -11.29
CA LEU A 131 -4.98 -2.03 -12.33
C LEU A 131 -6.15 -3.01 -12.16
N PHE A 132 -5.90 -4.24 -11.75
CA PHE A 132 -6.97 -5.20 -11.46
C PHE A 132 -7.82 -4.77 -10.25
N CYS A 133 -7.19 -4.30 -9.17
CA CYS A 133 -7.89 -3.71 -8.04
C CYS A 133 -8.68 -2.46 -8.42
N LEU A 134 -8.11 -1.62 -9.29
CA LEU A 134 -8.77 -0.45 -9.85
C LEU A 134 -10.02 -0.83 -10.64
N LEU A 135 -9.92 -1.84 -11.52
CA LEU A 135 -11.04 -2.33 -12.31
C LEU A 135 -12.16 -2.88 -11.44
N ILE A 136 -11.82 -3.63 -10.38
CA ILE A 136 -12.83 -4.11 -9.43
C ILE A 136 -13.47 -2.92 -8.72
N PHE A 137 -12.68 -1.96 -8.24
CA PHE A 137 -13.20 -0.80 -7.53
C PHE A 137 -14.15 0.04 -8.40
N VAL A 138 -13.77 0.33 -9.65
CA VAL A 138 -14.62 1.04 -10.62
C VAL A 138 -15.87 0.23 -10.96
N ALA A 139 -15.77 -1.10 -11.07
CA ALA A 139 -16.92 -1.97 -11.30
C ALA A 139 -17.89 -2.05 -10.10
N MET A 140 -17.51 -1.50 -8.94
CA MET A 140 -18.36 -1.38 -7.75
C MET A 140 -19.01 0.00 -7.61
N ASP A 141 -18.62 0.98 -8.44
CA ASP A 141 -19.02 2.39 -8.31
C ASP A 141 -20.41 2.72 -8.89
N GLU A 142 -21.32 1.74 -9.01
CA GLU A 142 -22.72 2.09 -9.21
C GLU A 142 -23.24 2.72 -7.91
N VAL A 143 -23.26 4.05 -7.86
CA VAL A 143 -23.91 4.81 -6.78
C VAL A 143 -25.39 4.45 -6.75
N ARG A 144 -25.75 3.47 -5.91
CA ARG A 144 -27.15 3.07 -5.69
C ARG A 144 -27.77 3.89 -4.57
N GLU A 145 -28.94 4.46 -4.81
CA GLU A 145 -29.68 5.25 -3.80
C GLU A 145 -29.98 4.44 -2.53
N GLU A 146 -30.23 3.14 -2.68
CA GLU A 146 -30.43 2.22 -1.55
C GLU A 146 -29.21 2.24 -0.61
N TYR A 147 -28.01 2.17 -1.17
CA TYR A 147 -26.78 2.15 -0.40
C TYR A 147 -26.48 3.50 0.23
N GLN A 148 -26.77 4.61 -0.47
CA GLN A 148 -26.71 5.94 0.11
C GLN A 148 -27.63 6.07 1.34
N THR A 149 -28.84 5.52 1.26
CA THR A 149 -29.83 5.56 2.35
C THR A 149 -29.37 4.73 3.56
N VAL A 150 -28.80 3.55 3.32
CA VAL A 150 -28.21 2.71 4.38
C VAL A 150 -27.00 3.41 5.00
N GLY A 151 -26.09 3.93 4.17
CA GLY A 151 -24.92 4.68 4.62
C GLY A 151 -25.31 5.85 5.52
N LYS A 152 -26.30 6.65 5.10
CA LYS A 152 -26.81 7.78 5.90
C LYS A 152 -27.31 7.33 7.28
N ARG A 153 -28.10 6.26 7.35
CA ARG A 153 -28.60 5.71 8.63
C ARG A 153 -27.46 5.23 9.54
N ILE A 154 -26.44 4.58 8.97
CA ILE A 154 -25.26 4.14 9.74
C ILE A 154 -24.51 5.33 10.31
N ILE A 155 -24.32 6.40 9.52
CA ILE A 155 -23.66 7.63 9.99
C ILE A 155 -24.45 8.29 11.13
N GLU A 156 -25.76 8.47 10.96
CA GLU A 156 -26.64 9.07 11.97
C GLU A 156 -26.64 8.26 13.27
N LYS A 157 -26.70 6.92 13.17
CA LYS A 157 -26.66 6.00 14.32
C LYS A 157 -25.35 6.11 15.12
N ASN A 158 -24.23 6.41 14.46
CA ASN A 158 -22.91 6.44 15.08
C ASN A 158 -22.41 7.87 15.40
N ASP A 159 -23.27 8.90 15.24
CA ASP A 159 -22.96 10.31 15.49
C ASP A 159 -21.68 10.80 14.79
N TRP A 160 -21.44 10.33 13.55
CA TRP A 160 -20.24 10.72 12.83
C TRP A 160 -20.39 12.10 12.19
N PRO A 161 -19.34 12.95 12.27
CA PRO A 161 -19.41 14.31 11.78
C PRO A 161 -19.67 14.35 10.27
N MET A 162 -20.85 14.86 9.89
CA MET A 162 -21.14 15.26 8.51
C MET A 162 -20.55 16.64 8.26
N HIS A 163 -19.29 16.70 7.83
CA HIS A 163 -18.75 17.95 7.31
C HIS A 163 -19.49 18.36 6.03
N ASN A 164 -19.95 19.62 5.98
CA ASN A 164 -20.52 20.29 4.82
C ASN A 164 -21.78 19.65 4.21
N GLY A 165 -22.87 19.57 4.99
CA GLY A 165 -24.23 19.52 4.44
C GLY A 165 -24.47 18.43 3.38
N GLY A 166 -24.57 17.16 3.82
CA GLY A 166 -25.33 16.12 3.10
C GLY A 166 -24.77 15.61 1.78
N ARG A 167 -23.46 15.72 1.51
CA ARG A 167 -22.84 15.15 0.30
C ARG A 167 -22.81 13.60 0.34
N PRO A 168 -22.81 12.91 -0.82
CA PRO A 168 -23.06 11.48 -0.88
C PRO A 168 -21.96 10.66 -0.18
N ILE A 169 -22.42 9.64 0.54
CA ILE A 169 -21.61 8.66 1.25
C ILE A 169 -21.38 7.52 0.26
N TYR A 170 -20.16 7.27 -0.18
CA TYR A 170 -19.92 6.18 -1.14
C TYR A 170 -19.91 4.83 -0.40
N VAL A 171 -21.10 4.27 -0.24
CA VAL A 171 -21.25 2.87 0.13
C VAL A 171 -20.91 2.05 -1.11
N ILE A 172 -19.79 1.33 -1.01
CA ILE A 172 -19.19 0.60 -2.14
C ILE A 172 -19.93 -0.71 -2.39
N GLY A 173 -20.53 -1.29 -1.36
CA GLY A 173 -21.35 -2.48 -1.51
C GLY A 173 -21.66 -3.19 -0.21
N SER A 174 -22.52 -4.20 -0.32
CA SER A 174 -22.83 -5.15 0.75
C SER A 174 -22.10 -6.45 0.48
N TYR A 175 -21.29 -6.92 1.43
CA TYR A 175 -20.63 -8.22 1.28
C TYR A 175 -21.56 -9.41 1.55
N VAL A 176 -22.79 -9.15 2.00
CA VAL A 176 -23.82 -10.18 2.22
C VAL A 176 -24.59 -10.44 0.94
N THR A 177 -24.90 -9.39 0.18
CA THR A 177 -25.79 -9.47 -0.99
C THR A 177 -25.07 -9.30 -2.32
N GLU A 178 -23.90 -8.65 -2.35
CA GLU A 178 -23.16 -8.41 -3.58
C GLU A 178 -21.92 -9.29 -3.71
N TRP A 179 -21.97 -10.20 -4.67
CA TRP A 179 -20.86 -11.08 -4.99
C TRP A 179 -19.59 -10.30 -5.39
N ARG A 180 -19.70 -9.08 -5.93
CA ARG A 180 -18.55 -8.24 -6.32
C ARG A 180 -17.74 -7.82 -5.10
N MET A 181 -18.40 -7.40 -4.02
CA MET A 181 -17.73 -7.04 -2.77
C MET A 181 -17.10 -8.27 -2.11
N LEU A 182 -17.82 -9.39 -2.12
CA LEU A 182 -17.29 -10.66 -1.62
C LEU A 182 -16.05 -11.09 -2.42
N ALA A 183 -16.09 -11.00 -3.75
CA ALA A 183 -14.96 -11.31 -4.63
C ALA A 183 -13.79 -10.37 -4.35
N TYR A 184 -14.02 -9.05 -4.23
CA TYR A 184 -13.01 -8.06 -3.88
C TYR A 184 -12.31 -8.40 -2.57
N MET A 185 -13.07 -8.67 -1.49
CA MET A 185 -12.48 -9.05 -0.20
C MET A 185 -11.74 -10.38 -0.26
N THR A 186 -12.27 -11.35 -1.00
CA THR A 186 -11.63 -12.66 -1.17
C THR A 186 -10.30 -12.53 -1.91
N ILE A 187 -10.26 -11.74 -2.98
CA ILE A 187 -9.04 -11.41 -3.73
C ILE A 187 -8.06 -10.71 -2.81
N GLY A 188 -8.49 -9.68 -2.06
CA GLY A 188 -7.64 -8.98 -1.09
C GLY A 188 -7.03 -9.93 -0.05
N LEU A 189 -7.82 -10.87 0.47
CA LEU A 189 -7.36 -11.89 1.42
C LEU A 189 -6.34 -12.85 0.79
N ILE A 190 -6.64 -13.37 -0.40
CA ILE A 190 -5.74 -14.28 -1.14
C ILE A 190 -4.42 -13.56 -1.43
N THR A 191 -4.49 -12.34 -1.98
CA THR A 191 -3.29 -11.59 -2.30
C THR A 191 -2.47 -11.29 -1.07
N THR A 192 -3.09 -10.80 0.01
CA THR A 192 -2.38 -10.53 1.27
C THR A 192 -1.69 -11.79 1.79
N SER A 193 -2.36 -12.95 1.70
CA SER A 193 -1.81 -14.24 2.11
C SER A 193 -0.61 -14.66 1.24
N LEU A 194 -0.72 -14.50 -0.09
CA LEU A 194 0.38 -14.75 -1.02
C LEU A 194 1.56 -13.80 -0.80
N SER A 195 1.29 -12.52 -0.51
CA SER A 195 2.29 -11.51 -0.17
C SER A 195 3.06 -11.91 1.07
N ILE A 196 2.37 -12.27 2.16
CA ILE A 196 3.01 -12.74 3.39
C ILE A 196 3.81 -14.01 3.13
N GLY A 197 3.24 -14.98 2.41
CA GLY A 197 3.94 -16.21 2.02
C GLY A 197 5.22 -15.94 1.23
N THR A 198 5.17 -15.01 0.28
CA THR A 198 6.32 -14.58 -0.53
C THR A 198 7.40 -13.94 0.33
N VAL A 199 7.03 -13.05 1.25
CA VAL A 199 7.97 -12.43 2.19
C VAL A 199 8.68 -13.51 3.02
N VAL A 200 7.92 -14.41 3.65
CA VAL A 200 8.48 -15.49 4.49
C VAL A 200 9.40 -16.41 3.68
N TRP A 201 8.99 -16.76 2.46
CA TRP A 201 9.78 -17.61 1.58
C TRP A 201 11.09 -16.92 1.16
N CYS A 202 11.03 -15.68 0.65
CA CYS A 202 12.21 -14.90 0.26
C CYS A 202 13.17 -14.75 1.44
N GLU A 203 12.64 -14.44 2.61
CA GLU A 203 13.40 -14.25 3.83
C GLU A 203 14.18 -15.50 4.24
N LYS A 204 13.53 -16.67 4.19
CA LYS A 204 14.17 -17.95 4.47
C LYS A 204 15.35 -18.21 3.54
N HIS A 205 15.19 -17.93 2.24
CA HIS A 205 16.23 -18.12 1.25
C HIS A 205 17.38 -17.11 1.38
N ILE A 206 17.09 -15.82 1.56
CA ILE A 206 18.09 -14.78 1.79
C ILE A 206 18.88 -15.08 3.07
N SER A 207 18.21 -15.50 4.14
CA SER A 207 18.86 -15.86 5.41
C SER A 207 19.76 -17.09 5.28
N LYS A 208 19.36 -18.08 4.46
CA LYS A 208 20.21 -19.24 4.15
C LYS A 208 21.45 -18.81 3.37
N TYR A 209 21.27 -18.00 2.33
CA TYR A 209 22.37 -17.45 1.53
C TYR A 209 23.40 -16.70 2.39
N PHE A 210 22.96 -15.83 3.31
CA PHE A 210 23.90 -15.12 4.19
C PHE A 210 24.66 -16.04 5.16
N ARG A 211 24.05 -17.14 5.63
CA ARG A 211 24.76 -18.13 6.46
C ARG A 211 25.85 -18.84 5.67
N GLU A 212 25.59 -19.16 4.41
CA GLU A 212 26.54 -19.83 3.51
C GLU A 212 27.65 -18.88 3.05
N LEU A 213 27.32 -17.61 2.77
CA LEU A 213 28.26 -16.59 2.29
C LEU A 213 29.10 -15.94 3.40
N GLY A 214 28.74 -16.16 4.66
CA GLY A 214 29.36 -15.59 5.86
C GLY A 214 30.88 -15.76 5.93
N ASN A 215 31.42 -16.76 5.24
CA ASN A 215 32.85 -17.07 5.24
C ASN A 215 33.67 -16.39 4.12
N HIS A 216 33.03 -15.73 3.14
CA HIS A 216 33.71 -15.29 1.91
C HIS A 216 33.43 -13.84 1.45
N THR A 217 32.64 -13.05 2.18
CA THR A 217 32.27 -11.69 1.74
C THR A 217 32.76 -10.56 2.65
N ASN A 218 32.92 -9.38 2.04
CA ASN A 218 33.31 -8.15 2.73
C ASN A 218 32.29 -7.78 3.83
N VAL A 219 32.81 -7.57 5.05
CA VAL A 219 32.05 -7.22 6.26
C VAL A 219 31.12 -6.03 6.05
N THR A 220 31.53 -5.05 5.25
CA THR A 220 30.75 -3.84 4.98
C THR A 220 29.47 -4.13 4.19
N THR A 221 29.54 -5.03 3.21
CA THR A 221 28.39 -5.43 2.39
C THR A 221 27.40 -6.26 3.21
N GLN A 222 27.90 -7.17 4.05
CA GLN A 222 27.06 -7.95 4.96
C GLN A 222 26.32 -7.05 5.96
N ARG A 223 27.01 -6.05 6.53
CA ARG A 223 26.40 -5.10 7.47
C ARG A 223 25.26 -4.33 6.80
N MET A 224 25.45 -3.83 5.59
CA MET A 224 24.41 -3.09 4.86
C MET A 224 23.15 -3.94 4.61
N HIS A 225 23.32 -5.17 4.13
CA HIS A 225 22.18 -6.06 3.91
C HIS A 225 21.44 -6.41 5.20
N LYS A 226 22.17 -6.55 6.31
CA LYS A 226 21.59 -6.81 7.63
C LYS A 226 20.75 -5.63 8.12
N GLU A 227 21.24 -4.40 7.96
CA GLU A 227 20.46 -3.21 8.33
C GLU A 227 19.23 -3.03 7.45
N PHE A 228 19.35 -3.22 6.13
CA PHE A 228 18.19 -3.17 5.22
C PHE A 228 17.14 -4.24 5.56
N HIS A 229 17.59 -5.44 5.94
CA HIS A 229 16.71 -6.51 6.38
C HIS A 229 16.01 -6.20 7.71
N ARG A 230 16.73 -5.61 8.68
CA ARG A 230 16.10 -5.14 9.92
C ARG A 230 15.02 -4.09 9.66
N ALA A 231 15.28 -3.15 8.74
CA ALA A 231 14.30 -2.15 8.35
C ALA A 231 13.04 -2.79 7.75
N LEU A 232 13.19 -3.71 6.80
CA LEU A 232 12.05 -4.44 6.21
C LEU A 232 11.27 -5.27 7.24
N LEU A 233 11.97 -5.96 8.14
CA LEU A 233 11.32 -6.71 9.22
C LEU A 233 10.56 -5.80 10.19
N ALA A 234 11.11 -4.62 10.48
CA ALA A 234 10.41 -3.61 11.28
C ALA A 234 9.12 -3.16 10.57
N MET A 235 9.16 -2.89 9.26
CA MET A 235 7.98 -2.54 8.47
C MET A 235 6.90 -3.64 8.54
N VAL A 236 7.27 -4.91 8.34
CA VAL A 236 6.34 -6.04 8.43
C VAL A 236 5.74 -6.17 9.84
N ARG A 237 6.56 -6.00 10.89
CA ARG A 237 6.08 -6.06 12.28
C ARG A 237 5.11 -4.93 12.62
N ILE A 238 5.42 -3.72 12.19
CA ILE A 238 4.53 -2.56 12.36
C ILE A 238 3.20 -2.82 11.65
N PHE A 239 3.23 -3.32 10.42
CA PHE A 239 2.02 -3.69 9.67
C PHE A 239 1.17 -4.73 10.42
N LEU A 240 1.80 -5.76 11.00
CA LEU A 240 1.08 -6.79 11.78
C LEU A 240 0.54 -6.28 13.12
N VAL A 241 1.19 -5.30 13.74
CA VAL A 241 0.77 -4.70 15.02
C VAL A 241 -0.37 -3.71 14.82
N ILE A 242 -0.33 -2.87 13.78
CA ILE A 242 -1.40 -1.91 13.47
C ILE A 242 -2.73 -2.63 13.22
N ARG A 243 -2.73 -3.85 12.69
CA ARG A 243 -3.95 -4.64 12.44
C ARG A 243 -4.65 -5.16 13.71
N LYS A 244 -4.02 -5.06 14.89
CA LYS A 244 -4.61 -5.47 16.17
C LYS A 244 -5.34 -4.35 16.93
N VAL A 245 -5.29 -3.12 16.40
CA VAL A 245 -5.98 -1.92 16.92
C VAL A 245 -7.17 -1.64 16.02
#